data_AF-A0A2S9G3R4-F1
#
_entry.id   AF-A0A2S9G3R4-F1
#
_cell.length_a   1.000
_cell.length_b   1.000
_cell.length_c   1.000
_cell.angle_alpha   90.00
_cell.angle_beta   90.00
_cell.angle_gamma   90.00
#
_symmetry.space_group_name_H-M   'P 1'
#
loop_
_entity.id
_entity.type
_entity.pdbx_description
1 polymer ?
#
loop_
_entity_poly.entity_id
_entity_poly.type
_entity_poly.pdbx_seq_one_letter_code
_entity_poly.pdbx_strand_id
1 'polypeptide(L)'
;REISDALEMPRSSAHALLRTLVAQGWVRSDHTGTLYGIGIRALLVGTSYLDSDPYLPLITPFLEDLRTELDETFHLGRLDGTDV
;
A
#
# COMPACT_ATOMS: atom_id res chain seq x y z
N ARG A 1 20.06 1.13 -3.36
CA ARG A 1 20.89 0.20 -2.56
C ARG A 1 20.01 -0.45 -1.52
N GLU A 2 19.33 0.36 -0.69
CA GLU A 2 18.32 -0.07 0.29
C GLU A 2 17.32 -1.10 -0.26
N ILE A 3 16.72 -0.88 -1.44
CA ILE A 3 15.75 -1.84 -2.03
C ILE A 3 16.41 -3.20 -2.37
N SER A 4 17.66 -3.19 -2.83
CA SER A 4 18.39 -4.42 -3.16
C SER A 4 18.74 -5.20 -1.90
N ASP A 5 19.12 -4.48 -0.85
CA ASP A 5 19.52 -5.04 0.44
C ASP A 5 18.29 -5.59 1.18
N ALA A 6 17.17 -4.87 1.18
CA ALA A 6 15.91 -5.29 1.81
C ALA A 6 15.26 -6.50 1.12
N LEU A 7 15.43 -6.63 -0.20
CA LEU A 7 14.94 -7.77 -0.97
C LEU A 7 15.97 -8.89 -1.13
N GLU A 8 17.13 -8.78 -0.47
CA GLU A 8 18.25 -9.74 -0.52
C GLU A 8 18.62 -10.19 -1.95
N MET A 9 18.59 -9.26 -2.91
CA MET A 9 18.78 -9.56 -4.34
C MET A 9 19.95 -8.79 -4.96
N PRO A 10 20.52 -9.25 -6.09
CA PRO A 10 21.56 -8.53 -6.80
C PRO A 10 21.08 -7.18 -7.33
N ARG A 11 21.93 -6.15 -7.24
CA ARG A 11 21.62 -4.77 -7.65
C ARG A 11 21.17 -4.65 -9.11
N SER A 12 21.74 -5.45 -10.01
CA SER A 12 21.35 -5.48 -11.43
C SER A 12 19.91 -5.98 -11.62
N SER A 13 19.51 -7.01 -10.87
CA SER A 13 18.17 -7.58 -10.92
C SER A 13 17.14 -6.64 -10.30
N ALA A 14 17.46 -6.05 -9.14
CA ALA A 14 16.62 -5.02 -8.51
C ALA A 14 16.38 -3.84 -9.46
N HIS A 15 17.42 -3.37 -10.15
CA HIS A 15 17.30 -2.28 -11.10
C HIS A 15 16.47 -2.65 -12.33
N ALA A 16 16.59 -3.87 -12.85
CA ALA A 16 15.76 -4.34 -13.95
C ALA A 16 14.27 -4.40 -13.56
N LEU A 17 13.96 -4.94 -12.37
CA LEU A 17 12.61 -4.99 -11.84
C LEU A 17 12.02 -3.60 -11.60
N LEU A 18 12.77 -2.71 -10.96
CA LEU A 18 12.33 -1.33 -10.71
C LEU A 18 12.05 -0.58 -12.01
N ARG A 19 12.88 -0.74 -13.05
CA ARG A 19 12.59 -0.16 -14.36
C ARG A 19 11.27 -0.68 -14.95
N THR A 20 11.01 -1.98 -14.85
CA THR A 20 9.75 -2.56 -15.31
C THR A 20 8.57 -2.00 -14.51
N LEU A 21 8.67 -1.93 -13.18
CA LEU A 21 7.61 -1.39 -12.33
C LEU A 21 7.35 0.10 -12.60
N VAL A 22 8.39 0.88 -12.91
CA VAL A 22 8.25 2.27 -13.34
C VAL A 22 7.54 2.36 -14.69
N ALA A 23 7.96 1.57 -15.67
CA ALA A 23 7.34 1.54 -17.00
C ALA A 23 5.86 1.14 -16.95
N GLN A 24 5.48 0.28 -16.01
CA GLN A 24 4.10 -0.16 -15.78
C GLN A 24 3.30 0.76 -14.85
N GLY A 25 3.92 1.81 -14.31
CA GLY A 25 3.28 2.81 -13.45
C GLY A 25 2.99 2.36 -12.01
N TRP A 26 3.54 1.23 -11.58
CA TRP A 26 3.46 0.72 -10.21
C TRP A 26 4.40 1.45 -9.26
N VAL A 27 5.54 1.91 -9.78
CA VAL A 27 6.55 2.67 -9.05
C VAL A 27 6.82 3.98 -9.80
N ARG A 28 7.25 5.01 -9.08
CA ARG A 28 7.75 6.27 -9.65
C ARG A 28 9.19 6.45 -9.21
N SER A 29 10.05 6.96 -10.09
CA SER A 29 11.37 7.43 -9.71
C SER A 29 11.35 8.95 -9.58
N ASP A 30 12.18 9.49 -8.71
CA ASP A 30 12.46 10.92 -8.69
C ASP A 30 13.24 11.35 -9.94
N HIS A 31 13.42 12.66 -10.08
CA HIS A 31 14.10 13.30 -11.22
C HIS A 31 15.60 12.97 -11.27
N THR A 32 16.18 12.54 -10.14
CA THR A 32 17.57 12.05 -10.07
C THR A 32 17.71 10.56 -10.39
N GLY A 33 16.60 9.80 -10.42
CA GLY A 33 16.58 8.35 -10.64
C GLY A 33 17.13 7.53 -9.48
N THR A 34 17.30 8.14 -8.30
CA THR A 34 17.92 7.52 -7.13
C THR A 34 16.91 7.10 -6.07
N LEU A 35 15.77 7.78 -6.02
CA LEU A 35 14.67 7.50 -5.10
C LEU A 35 13.48 6.92 -5.86
N TYR A 36 12.85 5.93 -5.23
CA TYR A 36 11.66 5.27 -5.76
C TYR A 36 10.50 5.46 -4.77
N GLY A 37 9.31 5.70 -5.31
CA GLY A 37 8.07 5.84 -4.54
C GLY A 37 6.91 5.10 -5.20
N ILE A 38 5.79 5.03 -4.51
CA ILE A 38 4.59 4.32 -4.99
C ILE A 38 3.97 5.07 -6.18
N GLY A 39 3.69 4.33 -7.26
CA GLY A 39 3.02 4.86 -8.44
C GLY A 39 1.49 4.86 -8.30
N ILE A 40 0.82 5.70 -9.10
CA ILE A 40 -0.65 5.87 -9.04
C ILE A 40 -1.42 4.57 -9.24
N ARG A 41 -0.89 3.63 -10.04
CA ARG A 41 -1.56 2.34 -10.28
C ARG A 41 -1.66 1.52 -8.99
N ALA A 42 -0.66 1.59 -8.13
CA ALA A 42 -0.69 0.91 -6.83
C ALA A 42 -1.76 1.53 -5.91
N LEU A 43 -1.96 2.85 -5.94
CA LEU A 43 -3.06 3.50 -5.21
C LEU A 43 -4.42 3.05 -5.72
N LEU A 44 -4.64 3.06 -7.03
CA LEU A 44 -5.92 2.65 -7.64
C LEU A 44 -6.28 1.19 -7.32
N VAL A 45 -5.28 0.30 -7.31
CA VAL A 45 -5.49 -1.10 -6.94
C VAL A 45 -5.73 -1.22 -5.43
N GLY A 46 -4.98 -0.49 -4.60
CA GLY A 46 -5.18 -0.47 -3.15
C GLY A 46 -6.58 -0.01 -2.75
N THR A 47 -7.12 1.04 -3.39
CA THR A 47 -8.50 1.49 -3.14
C THR A 47 -9.52 0.46 -3.60
N SER A 48 -9.30 -0.16 -4.77
CA SER A 48 -10.21 -1.22 -5.25
C SER A 48 -10.23 -2.46 -4.34
N TYR A 49 -9.11 -2.76 -3.67
CA TYR A 49 -9.05 -3.84 -2.70
C TYR A 49 -9.95 -3.55 -1.49
N LEU A 50 -9.88 -2.33 -0.96
CA LEU A 50 -10.77 -1.89 0.13
C LEU A 50 -12.23 -1.86 -0.31
N ASP A 51 -12.51 -1.37 -1.52
CA ASP A 51 -13.88 -1.33 -2.08
C ASP A 51 -14.47 -2.73 -2.28
N SER A 52 -13.62 -3.74 -2.47
CA SER A 52 -14.04 -5.13 -2.63
C SER A 52 -14.23 -5.88 -1.30
N ASP A 53 -13.88 -5.28 -0.16
CA ASP A 53 -14.05 -5.93 1.15
C ASP A 53 -15.54 -5.99 1.52
N PRO A 54 -16.17 -7.18 1.54
CA PRO A 54 -17.60 -7.30 1.79
C PRO A 54 -17.97 -6.95 3.25
N TYR A 55 -17.01 -6.94 4.16
CA TYR A 55 -17.26 -6.66 5.58
C TYR A 55 -17.15 -5.17 5.90
N LEU A 56 -16.41 -4.40 5.10
CA LEU A 56 -16.22 -2.98 5.35
C LEU A 56 -17.55 -2.21 5.43
N PRO A 57 -18.51 -2.37 4.49
CA PRO A 57 -19.82 -1.71 4.59
C PRO A 57 -20.66 -2.16 5.79
N LEU A 58 -20.44 -3.39 6.29
CA LEU A 58 -21.14 -3.91 7.47
C LEU A 58 -20.58 -3.32 8.76
N ILE A 59 -19.27 -3.06 8.81
CA ILE A 59 -18.57 -2.60 10.01
C ILE A 59 -18.62 -1.07 10.14
N THR A 60 -18.60 -0.33 9.03
CA THR A 60 -18.56 1.15 9.03
C THR A 60 -19.65 1.80 9.91
N PRO A 61 -20.93 1.40 9.88
CA PRO A 61 -21.95 2.01 10.73
C PRO A 61 -21.64 1.89 12.23
N PHE A 62 -21.14 0.73 12.66
CA PHE A 62 -20.78 0.50 14.06
C PHE A 62 -19.59 1.36 14.50
N LEU A 63 -18.62 1.60 13.62
CA LEU A 63 -17.49 2.47 13.92
C LEU A 63 -17.92 3.94 14.03
N GLU A 64 -18.87 4.39 13.21
CA GLU A 64 -19.43 5.74 13.31
C GLU A 64 -20.26 5.93 14.58
N ASP A 65 -21.03 4.92 14.98
CA ASP A 65 -21.78 4.93 16.24
C ASP A 65 -20.83 5.05 17.44
N LEU A 66 -19.78 4.23 17.49
CA LEU A 66 -18.75 4.27 18.54
C LEU A 66 -18.00 5.60 18.57
N ARG A 67 -17.65 6.14 17.40
CA ARG A 67 -17.01 7.46 17.30
C ARG A 67 -17.91 8.56 17.85
N THR A 68 -19.20 8.51 17.54
CA THR A 68 -20.18 9.49 18.03
C THR A 68 -20.37 9.41 19.55
N GLU A 69 -20.34 8.20 20.10
CA GLU A 69 -20.54 7.98 21.54
C GLU A 69 -19.29 8.32 22.38
N LEU A 70 -18.10 8.00 21.88
CA LEU A 70 -16.86 8.05 22.66
C LEU A 70 -15.95 9.23 22.31
N ASP A 71 -16.21 9.94 21.20
CA ASP A 71 -15.37 11.03 20.67
C ASP A 71 -13.88 10.64 20.49
N GLU A 72 -13.64 9.35 20.26
CA GLU A 72 -12.31 8.77 20.05
C GLU A 72 -12.09 8.35 18.59
N THR A 73 -10.82 8.18 18.21
CA THR A 73 -10.45 7.73 16.85
C THR A 73 -10.36 6.22 16.80
N PHE A 74 -11.25 5.60 16.03
CA PHE A 74 -11.26 4.15 15.79
C PHE A 74 -10.59 3.81 14.46
N HIS A 75 -9.74 2.79 14.47
CA HIS A 75 -9.09 2.25 13.28
C HIS A 75 -9.52 0.79 13.09
N LEU A 76 -9.95 0.46 11.87
CA LEU A 76 -10.18 -0.92 11.48
C LEU A 76 -8.88 -1.51 10.96
N GLY A 77 -8.38 -2.52 11.67
CA GLY A 77 -7.26 -3.34 11.22
C GLY A 77 -7.76 -4.68 10.68
N ARG A 78 -7.14 -5.18 9.61
CA ARG A 78 -7.46 -6.49 9.05
C ARG A 78 -6.19 -7.32 9.02
N LEU A 79 -6.27 -8.50 9.64
CA LEU A 79 -5.16 -9.45 9.64
C LEU A 79 -4.79 -9.83 8.20
N ASP A 80 -3.57 -9.51 7.80
CA ASP A 80 -2.91 -9.95 6.58
C ASP A 80 -1.65 -10.75 6.94
N GLY A 81 -1.68 -12.05 6.66
CA GLY A 81 -0.61 -12.97 7.06
C GLY A 81 -0.43 -13.04 8.58
N THR A 82 0.61 -12.37 9.08
CA THR A 82 0.96 -12.33 10.52
C THR A 82 0.83 -10.94 11.15
N ASP A 83 0.29 -9.96 10.43
CA ASP A 83 0.21 -8.56 10.87
C ASP A 83 -1.17 -7.95 10.57
N VAL A 84 -1.55 -6.83 11.21
CA VAL A 84 -2.90 -6.20 11.15
C VAL A 84 -2.88 -4.79 10.56
#